data_AF-A0AAU3EJA8-F1
#
_entry.id   AF-A0AAU3EJA8-F1
#
_cell.length_a   1.000
_cell.length_b   1.000
_cell.length_c   1.000
_cell.angle_alpha   90.00
_cell.angle_beta   90.00
_cell.angle_gamma   90.00
#
_symmetry.space_group_name_H-M   'P 1'
#
loop_
_entity.id
_entity.type
_entity.pdbx_description
1 polymer ?
#
loop_
_entity_poly.entity_id
_entity_poly.type
_entity_poly.pdbx_seq_one_letter_code
_entity_poly.pdbx_strand_id
1 'polypeptide(L)'
;MDFNITAQEEALLLRIREHLHAGSTPREDDLAAELGDEVRGQVRSLGARGWLVVRPAPDGTVYVEGLSSLAESALSNRRDVGDQ
;
A
#
# COMPACT_ATOMS: atom_id res chain seq x y z
N MET A 1 18.23 2.23 7.23
CA MET A 1 17.32 1.12 6.88
C MET A 1 16.72 1.51 5.55
N ASP A 2 17.23 0.94 4.47
CA ASP A 2 16.90 1.38 3.11
C ASP A 2 15.54 0.83 2.71
N PHE A 3 14.52 1.67 2.88
CA PHE A 3 13.19 1.41 2.36
C PHE A 3 13.23 1.63 0.84
N ASN A 4 13.70 0.62 0.10
CA ASN A 4 13.69 0.67 -1.37
C ASN A 4 12.26 0.41 -1.85
N ILE A 5 11.54 1.50 -2.09
CA ILE A 5 10.14 1.54 -2.53
C ILE A 5 10.12 2.42 -3.78
N THR A 6 9.54 1.91 -4.85
CA THR A 6 9.40 2.64 -6.11
C THR A 6 8.40 3.80 -5.98
N ALA A 7 8.41 4.75 -6.92
CA ALA A 7 7.40 5.82 -6.96
C ALA A 7 5.97 5.26 -7.08
N GLN A 8 5.80 4.11 -7.73
CA GLN A 8 4.51 3.45 -7.89
C GLN A 8 4.04 2.76 -6.60
N GLU A 9 4.93 2.04 -5.91
CA GLU A 9 4.62 1.48 -4.57
C GLU A 9 4.28 2.59 -3.58
N GLU A 10 4.94 3.74 -3.66
CA GLU A 10 4.59 4.90 -2.85
C GLU A 10 3.19 5.43 -3.13
N ALA A 11 2.85 5.68 -4.39
CA ALA A 11 1.53 6.17 -4.76
C ALA A 11 0.43 5.20 -4.28
N LEU A 12 0.69 3.89 -4.38
CA LEU A 12 -0.19 2.86 -3.85
C LEU A 12 -0.35 2.95 -2.32
N LEU A 13 0.76 3.05 -1.57
CA LEU A 13 0.71 3.17 -0.10
C LEU A 13 -0.01 4.44 0.35
N LEU A 14 0.22 5.57 -0.33
CA LEU A 14 -0.49 6.82 -0.08
C LEU A 14 -1.98 6.67 -0.33
N ARG A 15 -2.38 6.08 -1.46
CA ARG A 15 -3.79 5.83 -1.77
C ARG A 15 -4.46 4.94 -0.74
N ILE A 16 -3.80 3.84 -0.36
CA ILE A 16 -4.29 2.97 0.70
C ILE A 16 -4.49 3.76 1.99
N ARG A 17 -3.52 4.59 2.38
CA ARG A 17 -3.62 5.44 3.57
C ARG A 17 -4.79 6.41 3.50
N GLU A 18 -5.02 7.04 2.35
CA GLU A 18 -6.16 7.95 2.14
C GLU A 18 -7.50 7.22 2.32
N HIS A 19 -7.66 6.03 1.74
CA HIS A 19 -8.87 5.22 1.93
C HIS A 19 -9.07 4.81 3.39
N LEU A 20 -8.01 4.35 4.05
CA LEU A 20 -8.06 3.96 5.46
C LEU A 20 -8.43 5.15 6.36
N HIS A 21 -7.90 6.34 6.06
CA HIS A 21 -8.25 7.57 6.76
C HIS A 21 -9.72 7.98 6.50
N ALA A 22 -10.25 7.69 5.31
CA ALA A 22 -11.66 7.84 5.01
C ALA A 22 -12.55 6.76 5.66
N GLY A 23 -11.98 5.80 6.38
CA GLY A 23 -12.71 4.69 7.02
C GLY A 23 -13.09 3.57 6.06
N SER A 24 -12.46 3.51 4.87
CA SER A 24 -12.68 2.50 3.86
C SER A 24 -11.45 1.60 3.72
N THR A 25 -11.67 0.29 3.57
CA THR A 25 -10.61 -0.69 3.31
C THR A 25 -10.56 -0.98 1.81
N PRO A 26 -9.58 -0.43 1.06
CA PRO A 26 -9.54 -0.61 -0.37
C PRO A 26 -9.22 -2.07 -0.71
N ARG A 27 -9.84 -2.55 -1.78
CA ARG A 27 -9.59 -3.89 -2.33
C ARG A 27 -8.47 -3.81 -3.36
N GLU A 28 -7.73 -4.91 -3.51
CA GLU A 28 -6.71 -5.00 -4.56
C GLU A 28 -7.29 -4.69 -5.95
N ASP A 29 -8.51 -5.16 -6.24
CA ASP A 29 -9.17 -4.93 -7.53
C ASP A 29 -9.57 -3.45 -7.74
N ASP A 30 -9.97 -2.77 -6.67
CA ASP A 30 -10.32 -1.34 -6.69
C ASP A 30 -9.06 -0.49 -6.94
N LEU A 31 -7.97 -0.81 -6.23
CA LEU A 31 -6.67 -0.20 -6.45
C LEU A 31 -6.16 -0.45 -7.87
N ALA A 32 -6.38 -1.66 -8.41
CA ALA A 32 -6.01 -2.01 -9.78
C ALA A 32 -6.84 -1.26 -10.83
N ALA A 33 -8.12 -0.99 -10.54
CA ALA A 33 -8.96 -0.17 -11.40
C ALA A 33 -8.52 1.30 -11.42
N GLU A 34 -8.04 1.82 -10.28
CA GLU A 34 -7.60 3.23 -10.17
C GLU A 34 -6.16 3.47 -10.65
N LEU A 35 -5.23 2.58 -10.30
CA LEU A 35 -3.79 2.76 -10.50
C LEU A 35 -3.21 1.87 -11.60
N GLY A 36 -3.97 0.88 -12.08
CA GLY A 36 -3.57 -0.06 -13.13
C GLY A 36 -3.30 -1.47 -12.60
N ASP A 37 -3.33 -2.48 -13.48
CA ASP A 37 -3.28 -3.89 -13.06
C ASP A 37 -1.95 -4.31 -12.38
N GLU A 38 -0.90 -3.53 -12.58
CA GLU A 38 0.41 -3.71 -11.96
C GLU A 38 0.41 -3.58 -10.43
N VAL A 39 -0.54 -2.83 -9.84
CA VAL A 39 -0.61 -2.73 -8.37
C VAL A 39 -1.01 -4.05 -7.71
N ARG A 40 -1.68 -4.98 -8.40
CA ARG A 40 -1.96 -6.32 -7.83
C ARG A 40 -0.66 -7.03 -7.42
N GLY A 41 0.34 -6.96 -8.30
CA GLY A 41 1.68 -7.50 -8.04
C GLY A 41 2.39 -6.79 -6.89
N GLN A 42 2.21 -5.46 -6.79
CA GLN A 42 2.81 -4.64 -5.75
C GLN A 42 2.17 -4.89 -4.38
N VAL A 43 0.83 -4.94 -4.28
CA VAL A 43 0.10 -5.27 -3.04
C VAL A 43 0.57 -6.62 -2.51
N ARG A 44 0.67 -7.63 -3.37
CA ARG A 44 1.15 -8.95 -2.98
C ARG A 44 2.61 -8.94 -2.53
N SER A 45 3.48 -8.19 -3.21
CA SER A 45 4.89 -8.04 -2.83
C SER A 45 5.06 -7.30 -1.50
N LEU A 46 4.32 -6.22 -1.30
CA LEU A 46 4.32 -5.43 -0.06
C LEU A 46 3.71 -6.22 1.10
N GLY A 47 2.62 -6.96 0.86
CA GLY A 47 2.04 -7.89 1.82
C GLY A 47 3.03 -8.98 2.24
N ALA A 48 3.74 -9.58 1.28
CA ALA A 48 4.79 -10.58 1.56
C ALA A 48 5.98 -10.00 2.35
N ARG A 49 6.30 -8.72 2.16
CA ARG A 49 7.32 -7.99 2.95
C ARG A 49 6.85 -7.61 4.35
N GLY A 50 5.56 -7.80 4.68
CA GLY A 50 4.96 -7.38 5.95
C GLY A 50 4.71 -5.87 6.03
N TRP A 51 4.50 -5.22 4.89
CA TRP A 51 4.24 -3.77 4.82
C TRP A 51 2.74 -3.47 4.84
N LEU A 52 1.93 -4.38 4.31
CA LEU A 52 0.48 -4.27 4.27
C LEU A 52 -0.15 -5.33 5.16
N VAL A 53 -1.16 -4.93 5.92
CA VAL A 53 -2.06 -5.87 6.60
C VAL A 53 -3.19 -6.19 5.62
N VAL A 54 -3.04 -7.29 4.90
CA VAL A 54 -4.07 -7.77 3.96
C VAL A 54 -4.93 -8.83 4.63
N ARG A 55 -6.22 -8.81 4.33
CA ARG A 55 -7.18 -9.80 4.81
C ARG A 55 -7.91 -10.44 3.63
N PRO A 56 -8.12 -11.77 3.66
CA PRO A 56 -8.90 -12.43 2.64
C PRO A 56 -10.38 -12.03 2.75
N ALA A 57 -10.97 -11.71 1.61
CA ALA A 57 -12.41 -11.50 1.44
C ALA A 57 -13.13 -12.83 1.19
N PRO A 58 -14.42 -12.91 1.55
CA PRO A 58 -15.25 -14.08 1.24
C PRO A 58 -15.38 -14.36 -0.26
N ASP A 59 -15.11 -13.37 -1.11
CA ASP A 59 -15.15 -13.46 -2.57
C ASP A 59 -13.83 -13.97 -3.20
N GLY A 60 -12.82 -14.28 -2.38
CA GLY A 60 -11.49 -14.71 -2.85
C GLY A 60 -10.53 -13.58 -3.21
N THR A 61 -10.96 -12.32 -3.11
CA THR A 61 -10.12 -11.12 -3.20
C THR A 61 -9.43 -10.81 -1.87
N VAL A 62 -8.47 -9.87 -1.86
CA VAL A 62 -7.87 -9.34 -0.63
C VAL A 62 -8.21 -7.87 -0.46
N TYR A 63 -8.52 -7.46 0.77
CA TYR A 63 -8.64 -6.05 1.16
C TYR A 63 -7.49 -5.67 2.08
N VAL A 64 -7.04 -4.43 1.92
CA VAL A 64 -6.01 -3.85 2.78
C VAL A 64 -6.69 -3.28 4.00
N GLU A 65 -6.49 -3.92 5.15
CA GLU A 65 -7.05 -3.52 6.45
C GLU A 65 -6.21 -2.41 7.09
N GLY A 66 -4.91 -2.34 6.79
CA GLY A 66 -4.02 -1.39 7.41
C GLY A 66 -2.63 -1.34 6.78
N LEU A 67 -1.92 -0.23 7.02
CA LEU A 67 -0.50 -0.12 6.78
C LEU A 67 0.27 -0.58 8.03
N SER A 68 1.35 -1.33 7.83
CA SER A 68 2.26 -1.67 8.92
C SER A 68 3.14 -0.47 9.27
N SER A 69 3.68 -0.44 10.49
CA SER A 69 4.58 0.62 10.95
C SER A 69 5.81 0.81 10.07
N LEU A 70 6.26 -0.25 9.38
CA LEU A 70 7.32 -0.17 8.36
C LEU A 70 6.92 0.63 7.13
N ALA A 71 5.69 0.46 6.64
CA ALA A 71 5.17 1.21 5.50
C ALA A 71 4.99 2.69 5.85
N GLU A 72 4.46 2.98 7.05
CA GLU A 72 4.35 4.34 7.58
C GLU A 72 5.74 5.00 7.71
N SER A 73 6.73 4.26 8.20
CA SER A 73 8.12 4.74 8.31
C SER A 73 8.75 4.99 6.94
N ALA A 74 8.49 4.12 5.96
CA ALA A 74 8.98 4.28 4.59
C ALA A 74 8.40 5.54 3.92
N LEU A 75 7.09 5.77 4.06
CA LEU A 75 6.42 6.99 3.59
C LEU A 75 6.97 8.25 4.28
N SER A 76 7.20 8.19 5.59
CA SER A 76 7.75 9.32 6.33
C SER A 76 9.20 9.61 5.96
N ASN A 77 10.02 8.57 5.77
CA ASN A 77 11.43 8.72 5.42
C ASN A 77 11.58 9.34 4.03
N ARG A 78 10.81 8.92 3.02
CA ARG A 78 10.90 9.51 1.67
C ARG A 78 10.48 10.98 1.64
N ARG A 79 9.51 11.37 2.47
CA ARG A 79 9.12 12.79 2.60
C ARG A 79 10.24 13.66 3.15
N ASP A 80 11.13 13.08 3.95
CA ASP A 80 12.32 13.73 4.49
C ASP A 80 13.45 13.81 3.45
N VAL A 81 13.66 12.75 2.65
CA VAL A 81 14.73 12.74 1.61
C VAL A 81 14.36 13.56 0.36
N GLY A 82 13.11 13.98 0.20
CA GLY A 82 12.65 14.85 -0.90
C GLY A 82 12.78 16.34 -0.62
N ASP A 83 13.21 16.74 0.59
CA ASP A 83 13.42 18.12 1.02
C ASP A 83 14.93 18.38 1.22
N GLN A 84 15.73 18.30 0.15
CA GLN A 84 17.12 18.80 0.17
C GLN A 84 17.60 19.29 -1.20
#